data_AF-A0A7C6WI55-F1
#
_entry.id   AF-A0A7C6WI55-F1
#
_cell.length_a   1.000
_cell.length_b   1.000
_cell.length_c   1.000
_cell.angle_alpha   90.00
_cell.angle_beta   90.00
_cell.angle_gamma   90.00
#
_symmetry.space_group_name_H-M   'P 1'
#
loop_
_entity.id
_entity.type
_entity.pdbx_description
1 polymer ?
#
loop_
_entity_poly.entity_id
_entity_poly.type
_entity_poly.pdbx_seq_one_letter_code
_entity_poly.pdbx_strand_id
1 'polypeptide(L)'
;MIFPIFTVLEKIDPSLLEASKDLGANNWKTFMKVTLPLSLKGVSSGIIMVFLPTATSFTIPQIVSRGRIKLIGNIIEEKLGLATAAVDYPVGSLISILILVIVLGALYIISRVDAEGETLL
;
A
#
# COMPACT_ATOMS: atom_id res chain seq x y z
N MET A 1 -8.62 0.12 -1.10
CA MET A 1 -8.68 -0.06 0.37
C MET A 1 -10.04 -0.47 0.90
N ILE A 2 -11.17 -0.21 0.20
CA ILE A 2 -12.49 -0.58 0.76
C ILE A 2 -12.71 -2.09 0.84
N PHE A 3 -12.34 -2.84 -0.21
CA PHE A 3 -12.59 -4.29 -0.28
C PHE A 3 -11.89 -5.11 0.82
N PRO A 4 -10.56 -4.99 1.07
CA PRO A 4 -9.89 -5.81 2.08
C PRO A 4 -10.41 -5.56 3.50
N ILE A 5 -10.74 -4.30 3.82
CA ILE A 5 -11.30 -3.94 5.12
C ILE A 5 -12.72 -4.50 5.24
N PHE A 6 -13.54 -4.37 4.19
CA PHE A 6 -14.91 -4.88 4.17
C PHE A 6 -14.94 -6.40 4.41
N THR A 7 -14.12 -7.16 3.70
CA THR A 7 -14.04 -8.63 3.85
C THR A 7 -13.65 -9.05 5.26
N VAL A 8 -12.74 -8.31 5.93
CA VAL A 8 -12.37 -8.62 7.31
C VAL A 8 -13.48 -8.23 8.28
N LEU A 9 -14.13 -7.08 8.09
CA LEU A 9 -15.25 -6.65 8.94
C LEU A 9 -16.45 -7.61 8.86
N GLU A 10 -16.75 -8.14 7.67
CA GLU A 10 -17.83 -9.12 7.46
C GLU A 10 -17.55 -10.45 8.18
N LYS A 11 -16.27 -10.82 8.35
CA LYS A 11 -15.86 -12.04 9.06
C LYS A 11 -15.82 -11.88 10.59
N ILE A 12 -16.01 -10.67 11.13
CA ILE A 12 -16.03 -10.45 12.59
C ILE A 12 -17.30 -11.07 13.18
N ASP A 13 -17.14 -11.96 14.17
CA ASP A 13 -18.25 -12.57 14.88
C ASP A 13 -19.10 -11.50 15.62
N PRO A 14 -20.41 -11.40 15.35
CA PRO A 14 -21.32 -10.49 16.04
C PRO A 14 -21.31 -10.65 17.57
N SER A 15 -21.03 -11.84 18.09
CA SER A 15 -20.98 -12.10 19.54
C SER A 15 -19.91 -11.28 20.26
N LEU A 16 -18.82 -10.90 19.58
CA LEU A 16 -17.78 -10.02 20.14
C LEU A 16 -18.31 -8.60 20.36
N LEU A 17 -19.22 -8.14 19.49
CA LEU A 17 -19.87 -6.83 19.62
C LEU A 17 -20.91 -6.83 20.74
N GLU A 18 -21.65 -7.94 20.88
CA GLU A 18 -22.62 -8.13 21.96
C GLU A 18 -21.91 -8.21 23.33
N ALA A 19 -20.87 -9.04 23.45
CA ALA A 19 -20.08 -9.16 24.68
C ALA A 19 -19.43 -7.82 25.10
N SER A 20 -18.98 -7.01 24.14
CA SER A 20 -18.47 -5.66 24.44
C SER A 20 -19.55 -4.77 25.05
N LYS A 21 -20.79 -4.83 24.53
CA LYS A 21 -21.92 -4.07 25.08
C LYS A 21 -22.36 -4.60 26.46
N ASP A 22 -22.33 -5.91 26.67
CA ASP A 22 -22.64 -6.53 27.96
C ASP A 22 -21.67 -6.11 29.07
N LEU A 23 -20.39 -5.90 28.70
CA LEU A 23 -19.37 -5.34 29.60
C LEU A 23 -19.52 -3.82 29.84
N GLY A 24 -20.60 -3.19 29.35
CA GLY A 24 -20.88 -1.77 29.50
C GLY A 24 -20.03 -0.86 28.60
N ALA A 25 -19.43 -1.39 27.53
CA ALA A 25 -18.71 -0.56 26.57
C ALA A 25 -19.69 0.24 25.70
N ASN A 26 -19.40 1.53 25.52
CA ASN A 26 -20.08 2.36 24.54
C ASN A 26 -19.53 2.08 23.12
N ASN A 27 -20.24 2.54 22.08
CA ASN A 27 -19.85 2.29 20.69
C ASN A 27 -18.41 2.70 20.36
N TRP A 28 -17.92 3.79 20.95
CA TRP A 28 -16.54 4.24 20.78
C TRP A 28 -15.51 3.26 21.38
N LYS A 29 -15.76 2.78 22.60
CA LYS A 29 -14.91 1.76 23.25
C LYS A 29 -14.95 0.45 22.48
N THR A 30 -16.12 0.01 22.01
CA THR A 30 -16.27 -1.19 21.19
C THR A 30 -15.47 -1.07 19.89
N PHE A 31 -15.54 0.08 19.21
CA PHE A 31 -14.75 0.32 18.00
C PHE A 31 -13.24 0.24 18.29
N MET A 32 -12.75 0.99 19.27
CA MET A 32 -11.31 1.04 19.58
C MET A 32 -10.73 -0.27 20.12
N LYS A 33 -11.50 -1.05 20.88
CA LYS A 33 -11.03 -2.28 21.53
C LYS A 33 -11.33 -3.57 20.80
N VAL A 34 -12.33 -3.58 19.91
CA VAL A 34 -12.77 -4.80 19.21
C VAL A 34 -12.60 -4.60 17.71
N THR A 35 -13.35 -3.67 17.12
CA THR A 35 -13.41 -3.53 15.65
C THR A 35 -12.07 -3.09 15.05
N LEU A 36 -11.41 -2.08 15.62
CA LEU A 36 -10.13 -1.57 15.13
C LEU A 36 -9.03 -2.64 15.18
N PRO A 37 -8.73 -3.29 16.32
CA PRO A 37 -7.65 -4.28 16.37
C PRO A 37 -7.93 -5.51 15.49
N LEU A 38 -9.19 -5.94 15.36
CA LEU A 38 -9.55 -7.05 14.48
C LEU A 38 -9.45 -6.66 12.99
N SER A 39 -9.83 -5.42 12.64
CA SER A 39 -9.73 -4.91 11.28
C SER A 39 -8.30 -4.56 10.84
N LEU A 40 -7.33 -4.46 11.77
CA LEU A 40 -5.91 -4.20 11.43
C LEU A 40 -5.35 -5.25 10.46
N LYS A 41 -5.80 -6.51 10.54
CA LYS A 41 -5.44 -7.56 9.56
C LYS A 41 -5.94 -7.24 8.14
N GLY A 42 -7.11 -6.61 8.02
CA GLY A 42 -7.62 -6.13 6.73
C GLY A 42 -6.93 -4.86 6.25
N VAL A 43 -6.50 -4.01 7.19
CA VAL A 43 -5.72 -2.79 6.87
C VAL A 43 -4.34 -3.15 6.34
N SER A 44 -3.63 -4.15 6.91
CA SER A 44 -2.34 -4.59 6.38
C SER A 44 -2.47 -5.04 4.93
N SER A 45 -3.40 -5.95 4.64
CA SER A 45 -3.74 -6.40 3.28
C SER A 45 -4.06 -5.24 2.34
N GLY A 46 -4.89 -4.29 2.81
CA GLY A 46 -5.27 -3.11 2.05
C GLY A 46 -4.09 -2.18 1.72
N ILE A 47 -3.10 -2.08 2.59
CA ILE A 47 -1.87 -1.34 2.33
C ILE A 47 -1.08 -2.00 1.20
N ILE A 48 -0.92 -3.33 1.20
CA ILE A 48 -0.20 -4.07 0.15
C ILE A 48 -0.85 -3.84 -1.22
N MET A 49 -2.18 -4.01 -1.26
CA MET A 49 -2.99 -3.91 -2.47
C MET A 49 -2.84 -2.52 -3.15
N VAL A 50 -2.64 -1.45 -2.36
CA VAL A 50 -2.51 -0.08 -2.89
C VAL A 50 -1.06 0.37 -3.05
N PHE A 51 -0.14 -0.16 -2.24
CA PHE A 51 1.27 0.21 -2.26
C PHE A 51 1.88 -0.02 -3.63
N LEU A 52 1.70 -1.22 -4.20
CA LEU A 52 2.33 -1.57 -5.47
C LEU A 52 1.86 -0.67 -6.64
N PRO A 53 0.54 -0.52 -6.91
CA PRO A 53 0.06 0.40 -7.95
C PRO A 53 0.48 1.85 -7.74
N THR A 54 0.54 2.31 -6.49
CA THR A 54 0.88 3.70 -6.17
C THR A 54 2.38 3.95 -6.34
N ALA A 55 3.22 3.00 -5.95
CA ALA A 55 4.67 3.07 -6.12
C ALA A 55 5.09 3.11 -7.61
N THR A 56 4.31 2.47 -8.49
CA THR A 56 4.57 2.46 -9.94
C THR A 56 3.84 3.57 -10.70
N SER A 57 2.96 4.34 -10.07
CA SER A 57 2.13 5.34 -10.74
C SER A 57 2.82 6.72 -10.77
N PHE A 58 3.55 6.99 -11.85
CA PHE A 58 4.14 8.30 -12.12
C PHE A 58 3.55 8.99 -13.35
N THR A 59 2.82 8.24 -14.18
CA THR A 59 2.18 8.75 -15.40
C THR A 59 1.01 9.70 -15.10
N ILE A 60 0.15 9.36 -14.12
CA ILE A 60 -1.00 10.20 -13.77
C ILE A 60 -0.54 11.59 -13.28
N PRO A 61 0.40 11.69 -12.31
CA PRO A 61 0.93 12.98 -11.90
C PRO A 61 1.60 13.75 -13.05
N GLN A 62 2.29 13.08 -13.96
CA GLN A 62 2.92 13.71 -15.12
C GLN A 62 1.89 14.39 -16.04
N ILE A 63 0.78 13.71 -16.33
CA ILE A 63 -0.32 14.25 -17.16
C ILE A 63 -0.96 15.45 -16.46
N VAL A 64 -1.33 15.29 -15.19
CA VAL A 64 -2.01 16.35 -14.41
C VAL A 64 -1.10 17.57 -14.21
N SER A 65 0.17 17.33 -13.92
CA SER A 65 1.18 18.39 -13.70
C SER A 65 1.60 19.09 -15.01
N ARG A 66 1.26 18.51 -16.17
CA ARG A 66 1.82 18.89 -17.49
C ARG A 66 3.36 18.84 -17.49
N GLY A 67 3.92 17.84 -16.82
CA GLY A 67 5.37 17.66 -16.71
C GLY A 67 6.12 18.67 -15.82
N ARG A 68 5.42 19.52 -15.05
CA ARG A 68 6.07 20.51 -14.15
C ARG A 68 6.69 19.89 -12.90
N ILE A 69 6.13 18.78 -12.43
CA ILE A 69 6.64 18.00 -11.30
C ILE A 69 7.17 16.69 -11.87
N LYS A 70 8.49 16.47 -11.75
CA LYS A 70 9.13 15.23 -12.15
C LYS A 70 9.20 14.30 -10.93
N LEU A 71 8.59 13.13 -11.05
CA LEU A 71 8.76 12.04 -10.10
C LEU A 71 9.97 11.18 -10.47
N ILE A 72 10.38 10.32 -9.55
CA ILE A 72 11.54 9.44 -9.73
C ILE A 72 11.40 8.58 -10.99
N GLY A 73 10.18 8.12 -11.32
CA GLY A 73 9.90 7.37 -12.54
C GLY A 73 10.13 8.20 -13.82
N ASN A 74 9.76 9.48 -13.80
CA ASN A 74 10.00 10.38 -14.93
C ASN A 74 11.50 10.63 -15.15
N ILE A 75 12.27 10.71 -14.06
CA ILE A 75 13.74 10.88 -14.13
C ILE A 75 14.38 9.65 -14.76
N ILE A 76 13.92 8.44 -14.41
CA ILE A 76 14.40 7.20 -15.04
C ILE A 76 14.09 7.19 -16.54
N GLU A 77 12.86 7.51 -16.94
CA GLU A 77 12.47 7.58 -18.37
C GLU A 77 13.31 8.58 -19.16
N GLU A 78 13.62 9.74 -18.57
CA GLU A 78 14.47 10.76 -19.18
C GLU A 78 15.90 10.25 -19.38
N LYS A 79 16.49 9.63 -18.35
CA LYS A 79 17.89 9.17 -18.36
C LYS A 79 18.13 7.95 -19.24
N LEU A 80 17.13 7.08 -19.38
CA LEU A 80 17.18 5.94 -20.29
C LEU A 80 16.86 6.30 -21.76
N GLY A 81 16.60 7.57 -22.06
CA GLY A 81 16.31 8.02 -23.42
C GLY A 81 14.92 7.64 -23.92
N LEU A 82 13.99 7.29 -23.02
CA LEU A 82 12.61 6.96 -23.37
C LEU A 82 11.76 8.22 -23.61
N ALA A 83 12.19 9.38 -23.08
CA ALA A 83 11.43 10.63 -23.15
C ALA A 83 12.14 11.81 -23.83
N THR A 84 13.48 11.90 -23.78
CA THR A 84 14.26 13.02 -24.36
C THR A 84 15.64 12.58 -24.85
N ALA A 85 16.33 13.44 -25.62
CA ALA A 85 17.68 13.20 -26.13
C ALA A 85 18.81 13.30 -25.07
N ALA A 86 18.49 13.59 -23.81
CA ALA A 86 19.45 13.68 -22.71
C ALA A 86 19.74 12.29 -22.10
N VAL A 87 20.33 11.43 -22.92
CA VAL A 87 20.55 10.02 -22.62
C VAL A 87 21.80 9.83 -21.76
N ASP A 88 21.65 9.18 -20.62
CA ASP A 88 22.73 8.79 -19.71
C ASP A 88 22.39 7.42 -19.10
N TYR A 89 22.59 6.37 -19.92
CA TYR A 89 22.25 4.99 -19.56
C TYR A 89 22.88 4.53 -18.24
N PRO A 90 24.16 4.79 -17.94
CA PRO A 90 24.76 4.40 -16.66
C PRO A 90 24.02 4.96 -15.44
N VAL A 91 23.65 6.25 -15.48
CA VAL A 91 22.90 6.88 -14.39
C VAL A 91 21.48 6.35 -14.32
N GLY A 92 20.82 6.16 -15.46
CA GLY A 92 19.48 5.57 -15.53
C GLY A 92 19.44 4.17 -14.90
N SER A 93 20.38 3.30 -15.27
CA SER A 93 20.48 1.93 -14.72
C SER A 93 20.74 1.92 -13.21
N LEU A 94 21.61 2.79 -12.70
CA LEU A 94 21.89 2.91 -11.27
C LEU A 94 20.61 3.25 -10.48
N ILE A 95 19.86 4.26 -10.93
CA ILE A 95 18.63 4.69 -10.27
C ILE A 95 17.58 3.58 -10.33
N SER A 96 17.43 2.88 -11.47
CA SER A 96 16.50 1.75 -11.59
C SER A 96 16.83 0.61 -10.62
N ILE A 97 18.11 0.25 -10.48
CA ILE A 97 18.54 -0.80 -9.54
C ILE A 97 18.28 -0.37 -8.09
N LEU A 98 18.57 0.89 -7.74
CA LEU A 98 18.29 1.41 -6.40
C LEU A 98 16.79 1.35 -6.06
N ILE A 99 15.93 1.77 -6.98
CA ILE A 99 14.48 1.66 -6.78
C ILE A 99 14.04 0.21 -6.66
N LEU A 100 14.57 -0.68 -7.50
CA LEU A 100 14.27 -2.11 -7.42
C LEU A 100 14.59 -2.68 -6.04
N VAL A 101 15.76 -2.35 -5.48
CA VAL A 101 16.16 -2.77 -4.13
C VAL A 101 15.20 -2.21 -3.06
N ILE A 102 14.81 -0.94 -3.18
CA ILE A 102 13.86 -0.31 -2.24
C ILE A 102 12.49 -0.99 -2.31
N VAL A 103 11.97 -1.26 -3.53
CA VAL A 103 10.67 -1.92 -3.72
C VAL A 103 10.70 -3.35 -3.20
N LEU A 104 11.77 -4.11 -3.49
CA LEU A 104 11.93 -5.46 -2.95
C LEU A 104 12.06 -5.46 -1.42
N GLY A 105 12.78 -4.48 -0.84
CA GLY A 105 12.88 -4.30 0.60
C GLY A 105 11.51 -3.98 1.24
N ALA A 106 10.74 -3.08 0.63
CA ALA A 106 9.39 -2.76 1.08
C ALA A 106 8.46 -3.98 1.00
N LEU A 107 8.47 -4.72 -0.11
CA LEU A 107 7.71 -5.96 -0.27
C LEU A 107 8.14 -7.04 0.74
N TYR A 108 9.43 -7.15 1.03
CA TYR A 108 9.93 -8.06 2.06
C TYR A 108 9.38 -7.71 3.44
N ILE A 109 9.47 -6.44 3.85
CA ILE A 109 8.93 -5.96 5.13
C ILE A 109 7.42 -6.24 5.20
N ILE A 110 6.70 -5.90 4.13
CA ILE A 110 5.26 -6.10 4.03
C ILE A 110 4.92 -7.60 4.15
N SER A 111 5.62 -8.47 3.42
CA SER A 111 5.41 -9.93 3.48
C SER A 111 5.70 -10.54 4.85
N ARG A 112 6.60 -9.92 5.64
CA ARG A 112 6.89 -10.34 7.02
C ARG A 112 5.79 -9.93 7.99
N VAL A 113 5.16 -8.78 7.77
CA VAL A 113 4.00 -8.32 8.54
C VAL A 113 2.76 -9.14 8.19
N ASP A 114 2.65 -9.59 6.93
CA ASP A 114 1.54 -10.39 6.42
C ASP A 114 1.79 -11.92 6.46
N ALA A 115 2.66 -12.38 7.36
CA ALA A 115 3.08 -13.79 7.48
C ALA A 115 1.94 -14.78 7.77
N GLU A 116 0.71 -14.31 8.03
CA GLU A 116 -0.47 -15.15 8.25
C GLU A 116 -1.12 -15.68 6.97
N GLY A 117 -0.73 -15.25 5.76
CA GLY A 117 -1.15 -15.92 4.51
C GLY A 117 -2.67 -15.96 4.24
N GLU A 118 -3.48 -15.23 5.01
CA GLU A 118 -4.95 -15.20 4.82
C GLU A 118 -5.40 -14.17 3.75
N THR A 119 -4.46 -13.50 3.11
CA THR A 119 -4.72 -12.32 2.26
C THR A 119 -4.51 -12.59 0.77
N LEU A 120 -4.20 -13.84 0.38
CA LEU A 120 -3.97 -14.20 -1.02
C LEU A 120 -5.08 -15.01 -1.70
N LEU A 121 -6.14 -15.44 -1.00
CA LEU A 121 -7.40 -15.94 -1.60
C LEU A 121 -8.60 -15.72 -0.68
#